data_AF-A0A969C915-F1
#
_entry.id   AF-A0A969C915-F1
#
_cell.length_a   1.000
_cell.length_b   1.000
_cell.length_c   1.000
_cell.angle_alpha   90.00
_cell.angle_beta   90.00
_cell.angle_gamma   90.00
#
_symmetry.space_group_name_H-M   'P 1'
#
loop_
_entity.id
_entity.type
_entity.pdbx_description
1 polymer ?
#
loop_
_entity_poly.entity_id
_entity_poly.type
_entity_poly.pdbx_seq_one_letter_code
_entity_poly.pdbx_strand_id
1 'polypeptide(L)'
;RGRSLYIHGSPASRMLSRLQTGLEVCVTVTLLDGLVLARSAFHHSMNYRSVVIFGQAECVRDAAQKQAALQAFTNHVIGDRWSEVRPVTPQEIAATTVLALPLEEASAKIRTGPPLDDEADYALPIWAGVLPLQQMVGAAIADPRLGPEVAIPNSVQKLLAKNC
;
A
#
# COMPACT_ATOMS: atom_id res chain seq x y z
N ARG A 1 -17.16 -0.13 8.93
CA ARG A 1 -16.12 0.72 8.29
C ARG A 1 -15.20 -0.22 7.51
N GLY A 2 -14.77 0.13 6.30
CA GLY A 2 -14.00 -0.77 5.41
C GLY A 2 -14.63 -1.05 4.03
N ARG A 3 -15.59 -0.23 3.58
CA ARG A 3 -16.24 -0.35 2.26
C ARG A 3 -15.70 0.64 1.22
N SER A 4 -14.69 1.41 1.59
CA SER A 4 -14.11 2.44 0.72
C SER A 4 -12.60 2.46 0.86
N LEU A 5 -11.90 2.69 -0.26
CA LEU A 5 -10.50 3.05 -0.31
C LEU A 5 -10.39 4.58 -0.18
N TYR A 6 -9.52 5.06 0.72
CA TYR A 6 -9.29 6.50 0.88
C TYR A 6 -7.96 6.92 0.25
N ILE A 7 -8.00 8.03 -0.48
CA ILE A 7 -6.83 8.67 -1.09
C ILE A 7 -6.77 10.11 -0.58
N HIS A 8 -5.59 10.60 -0.22
CA HIS A 8 -5.43 11.99 0.20
C HIS A 8 -4.29 12.68 -0.54
N GLY A 9 -4.29 14.01 -0.51
CA GLY A 9 -3.18 14.79 -1.04
C GLY A 9 -3.46 16.29 -1.06
N SER A 10 -2.55 17.04 -1.68
CA SER A 10 -2.67 18.49 -1.82
C SER A 10 -3.92 18.89 -2.60
N PRO A 11 -4.66 19.94 -2.17
CA PRO A 11 -5.73 20.57 -2.95
C PRO A 11 -5.29 21.06 -4.33
N ALA A 12 -3.99 21.34 -4.52
CA ALA A 12 -3.44 21.73 -5.82
C ALA A 12 -3.16 20.53 -6.76
N SER A 13 -3.41 19.29 -6.33
CA SER A 13 -3.20 18.11 -7.16
C SER A 13 -4.17 18.07 -8.34
N ARG A 14 -3.61 18.13 -9.56
CA ARG A 14 -4.37 18.00 -10.81
C ARG A 14 -5.13 16.68 -10.91
N MET A 15 -4.54 15.58 -10.40
CA MET A 15 -5.21 14.29 -10.39
C MET A 15 -6.44 14.33 -9.47
N LEU A 16 -6.26 14.79 -8.23
CA LEU A 16 -7.36 14.83 -7.26
C LEU A 16 -8.45 15.81 -7.66
N SER A 17 -8.11 16.95 -8.27
CA SER A 17 -9.11 17.91 -8.75
C SER A 17 -9.94 17.36 -9.90
N ARG A 18 -9.34 16.57 -10.80
CA ARG A 18 -10.04 15.86 -11.87
C ARG A 18 -10.94 14.74 -11.34
N LEU A 19 -10.48 13.96 -10.37
CA LEU A 19 -11.31 12.90 -9.79
C LEU A 19 -12.56 13.44 -9.09
N GLN A 20 -12.49 14.65 -8.52
CA GLN A 20 -13.64 15.33 -7.91
C GLN A 20 -14.75 15.71 -8.91
N THR A 21 -14.47 15.69 -10.23
CA THR A 21 -15.48 15.97 -11.25
C THR A 21 -16.27 14.74 -11.69
N GLY A 22 -16.15 13.61 -10.97
CA GLY A 22 -16.87 12.37 -11.27
C GLY A 22 -16.22 11.50 -12.36
N LEU A 23 -14.91 11.67 -12.60
CA LEU A 23 -14.20 10.77 -13.50
C LEU A 23 -14.07 9.38 -12.88
N GLU A 24 -14.23 8.35 -13.73
CA GLU A 24 -13.90 6.99 -13.34
C GLU A 24 -12.39 6.86 -13.10
N VAL A 25 -12.05 6.12 -12.05
CA VAL A 25 -10.67 5.80 -11.69
C VAL A 25 -10.52 4.28 -11.58
N CYS A 26 -9.37 3.82 -12.05
CA CYS A 26 -8.88 2.47 -11.84
C CYS A 26 -7.73 2.55 -10.83
N VAL A 27 -7.91 1.92 -9.66
CA VAL A 27 -6.84 1.77 -8.67
C VAL A 27 -6.32 0.35 -8.73
N THR A 28 -5.02 0.20 -8.98
CA THR A 28 -4.33 -1.10 -8.98
C THR A 28 -3.39 -1.18 -7.78
N VAL A 29 -3.50 -2.26 -7.01
CA VAL A 29 -2.56 -2.59 -5.93
C VAL A 29 -1.95 -3.95 -6.25
N THR A 30 -0.62 -4.04 -6.23
CA THR A 30 0.12 -5.27 -6.53
C THR A 30 1.19 -5.51 -5.48
N LEU A 31 1.21 -6.73 -4.92
CA LEU A 31 2.27 -7.25 -4.09
C LEU A 31 3.03 -8.32 -4.88
N LEU A 32 4.32 -8.12 -5.08
CA LEU A 32 5.20 -9.07 -5.77
C LEU A 32 5.85 -9.99 -4.75
N ASP A 33 5.54 -11.29 -4.83
CA ASP A 33 5.92 -12.29 -3.82
C ASP A 33 7.11 -13.16 -4.28
N GLY A 34 7.43 -13.19 -5.58
CA GLY A 34 8.61 -13.90 -6.07
C GLY A 34 8.75 -13.92 -7.58
N LEU A 35 9.97 -14.16 -8.05
CA LEU A 35 10.26 -14.43 -9.47
C LEU A 35 10.19 -15.93 -9.70
N VAL A 36 9.48 -16.35 -10.75
CA VAL A 36 9.39 -17.76 -11.12
C VAL A 36 10.21 -17.98 -12.38
N LEU A 37 11.32 -18.71 -12.21
CA LEU A 37 12.34 -18.93 -13.22
C LEU A 37 12.21 -20.38 -13.71
N ALA A 38 11.65 -20.53 -14.90
CA ALA A 38 11.42 -21.80 -15.58
C ALA A 38 12.66 -22.25 -16.38
N ARG A 39 12.61 -23.40 -17.03
CA ARG A 39 13.70 -23.88 -17.90
C ARG A 39 13.66 -23.20 -19.27
N SER A 40 12.46 -22.86 -19.74
CA SER A 40 12.23 -22.01 -20.90
C SER A 40 11.96 -20.56 -20.48
N ALA A 41 12.52 -19.60 -21.21
CA ALA A 41 12.24 -18.18 -20.98
C ALA A 41 10.75 -17.84 -21.16
N PHE A 42 10.03 -18.60 -22.00
CA PHE A 42 8.60 -18.40 -22.23
C PHE A 42 7.74 -18.72 -20.99
N HIS A 43 8.20 -19.64 -20.15
CA HIS A 43 7.50 -20.07 -18.93
C HIS A 43 7.92 -19.29 -17.68
N HIS A 44 8.82 -18.32 -17.82
CA HIS A 44 9.14 -17.39 -16.73
C HIS A 44 7.91 -16.58 -16.32
N SER A 45 7.78 -16.32 -15.03
CA SER A 45 6.65 -15.58 -14.48
C SER A 45 6.99 -14.96 -13.12
N MET A 46 5.95 -14.61 -12.37
CA MET A 46 6.05 -14.04 -11.03
C MET A 46 4.95 -14.61 -10.13
N ASN A 47 5.26 -14.81 -8.86
CA ASN A 47 4.26 -14.98 -7.82
C ASN A 47 3.85 -13.60 -7.33
N TYR A 48 2.54 -13.34 -7.25
CA TYR A 48 2.00 -12.04 -6.88
C TYR A 48 0.56 -12.14 -6.39
N ARG A 49 0.12 -11.08 -5.70
CA ARG A 49 -1.27 -10.80 -5.36
C ARG A 49 -1.61 -9.41 -5.86
N SER A 50 -2.66 -9.27 -6.66
CA SER A 50 -3.11 -7.96 -7.12
C SER A 50 -4.62 -7.80 -7.01
N VAL A 51 -5.05 -6.55 -6.90
CA VAL A 51 -6.45 -6.14 -7.01
C VAL A 51 -6.53 -4.91 -7.90
N VAL A 52 -7.55 -4.89 -8.75
CA VAL A 52 -7.96 -3.74 -9.55
C VAL A 52 -9.33 -3.31 -9.04
N ILE A 53 -9.51 -2.03 -8.77
CA ILE A 53 -10.73 -1.43 -8.23
C ILE A 53 -11.17 -0.33 -9.20
N PHE A 54 -12.43 -0.35 -9.62
CA PHE A 54 -13.02 0.67 -10.48
C PHE A 54 -14.09 1.45 -9.72
N GLY A 55 -14.29 2.71 -10.11
CA GLY A 55 -15.41 3.51 -9.64
C GLY A 55 -15.15 5.00 -9.72
N GLN A 56 -16.05 5.79 -9.15
CA GLN A 56 -15.90 7.24 -9.03
C GLN A 56 -15.59 7.59 -7.58
N ALA A 57 -14.57 8.42 -7.37
CA ALA A 57 -14.16 8.81 -6.03
C ALA A 57 -14.94 10.04 -5.56
N GLU A 58 -15.44 10.00 -4.33
CA GLU A 58 -16.20 11.08 -3.72
C GLU A 58 -15.35 11.92 -2.77
N CYS A 59 -15.54 13.24 -2.79
CA CYS A 59 -14.82 14.14 -1.89
C CYS A 59 -15.38 14.09 -0.46
N VAL A 60 -14.51 13.83 0.51
CA VAL A 60 -14.85 13.91 1.95
C VAL A 60 -14.80 15.37 2.37
N ARG A 61 -15.97 16.01 2.40
CA ARG A 61 -16.12 17.46 2.67
C ARG A 61 -16.19 17.81 4.15
N ASP A 62 -16.85 16.98 4.95
CA ASP A 62 -16.99 17.21 6.38
C ASP A 62 -15.62 17.13 7.09
N ALA A 63 -15.32 18.11 7.93
CA ALA A 63 -14.02 18.24 8.58
C ALA A 63 -13.77 17.09 9.57
N ALA A 64 -14.79 16.66 10.32
CA ALA A 64 -14.65 15.57 11.28
C ALA A 64 -14.45 14.22 10.57
N GLN A 65 -15.17 13.98 9.48
CA GLN A 65 -14.96 12.80 8.62
C GLN A 65 -13.57 12.81 7.99
N LYS A 66 -13.11 13.97 7.51
CA LYS A 66 -11.77 14.12 6.95
C LYS A 66 -10.69 13.79 7.98
N GLN A 67 -10.81 14.33 9.19
CA GLN A 67 -9.91 14.01 10.30
C GLN A 67 -9.94 12.51 10.64
N ALA A 68 -11.13 11.90 10.71
CA ALA A 68 -11.25 10.47 10.96
C ALA A 68 -10.61 9.61 9.87
N ALA A 69 -10.71 10.01 8.60
CA ALA A 69 -10.06 9.33 7.49
C ALA A 69 -8.53 9.47 7.54
N LEU A 70 -8.01 10.65 7.87
CA LEU A 70 -6.58 10.88 8.04
C LEU A 70 -6.01 10.11 9.24
N GLN A 71 -6.74 10.06 10.36
CA GLN A 71 -6.40 9.22 11.50
C GLN A 71 -6.35 7.74 11.12
N ALA A 72 -7.35 7.25 10.39
CA ALA A 72 -7.37 5.87 9.92
C ALA A 72 -6.18 5.58 8.98
N PHE A 73 -5.84 6.51 8.10
CA PHE A 73 -4.67 6.40 7.22
C PHE A 73 -3.36 6.30 8.01
N THR A 74 -3.11 7.24 8.94
CA THR A 74 -1.90 7.23 9.76
C THR A 74 -1.76 5.94 10.56
N ASN A 75 -2.86 5.48 11.17
CA ASN A 75 -2.85 4.25 11.96
C ASN A 75 -2.84 2.96 11.12
N HIS A 76 -3.21 3.03 9.84
CA HIS A 76 -3.07 1.91 8.90
C HIS A 76 -1.60 1.68 8.53
N VAL A 77 -0.82 2.75 8.37
CA VAL A 77 0.62 2.65 8.07
C VAL A 77 1.40 2.19 9.30
N ILE A 78 1.19 2.84 10.45
CA ILE A 78 1.79 2.43 11.73
C ILE A 78 0.69 2.50 12.80
N GLY A 79 0.31 1.35 13.34
CA GLY A 79 -0.74 1.26 14.37
C GLY A 79 -0.45 2.16 15.57
N ASP A 80 -1.48 2.84 16.09
CA ASP A 80 -1.41 3.79 17.22
C ASP A 80 -0.61 5.09 16.99
N ARG A 81 -0.05 5.29 15.79
CA ARG A 81 0.86 6.42 15.52
C ARG A 81 0.20 7.79 15.66
N TRP A 82 -1.08 7.92 15.33
CA TRP A 82 -1.80 9.19 15.40
C TRP A 82 -1.79 9.82 16.79
N SER A 83 -1.88 9.02 17.85
CA SER A 83 -1.89 9.50 19.24
C SER A 83 -0.50 9.86 19.78
N GLU A 84 0.57 9.46 19.10
CA GLU A 84 1.96 9.70 19.54
C GLU A 84 2.60 10.94 18.88
N VAL A 85 1.89 11.58 17.97
CA VAL A 85 2.32 12.82 17.30
C VAL A 85 1.46 13.98 17.75
N ARG A 86 1.91 15.22 17.48
CA ARG A 86 1.09 16.38 17.81
C ARG A 86 -0.28 16.29 17.11
N PRO A 87 -1.36 16.76 17.76
CA PRO A 87 -2.65 16.87 17.10
C PRO A 87 -2.55 17.67 15.79
N VAL A 88 -3.34 17.24 14.81
CA VAL A 88 -3.54 17.98 13.57
C VAL A 88 -4.25 19.29 13.84
N THR A 89 -3.84 20.33 13.13
CA THR A 89 -4.45 21.65 13.20
C THR A 89 -5.62 21.77 12.23
N PRO A 90 -6.57 22.68 12.46
CA PRO A 90 -7.62 22.99 11.49
C PRO A 90 -7.07 23.41 10.11
N GLN A 91 -5.96 24.17 10.07
CA GLN A 91 -5.31 24.53 8.80
C GLN A 91 -4.81 23.30 8.04
N GLU A 92 -4.21 22.30 8.70
CA GLU A 92 -3.72 21.09 8.03
C GLU A 92 -4.86 20.25 7.45
N ILE A 93 -5.98 20.15 8.18
CA ILE A 93 -7.20 19.50 7.69
C ILE A 93 -7.78 20.24 6.48
N ALA A 94 -7.83 21.57 6.53
CA ALA A 94 -8.29 22.38 5.40
C ALA A 94 -7.36 22.28 4.18
N ALA A 95 -6.06 22.20 4.42
CA ALA A 95 -5.01 22.08 3.39
C ALA A 95 -4.87 20.65 2.83
N THR A 96 -5.78 19.73 3.17
CA THR A 96 -5.73 18.34 2.69
C THR A 96 -7.03 17.98 1.98
N THR A 97 -6.93 17.45 0.76
CA THR A 97 -8.04 16.80 0.06
C THR A 97 -8.07 15.33 0.43
N VAL A 98 -9.26 14.80 0.71
CA VAL A 98 -9.49 13.36 0.94
C VAL A 98 -10.62 12.91 0.03
N LEU A 99 -10.37 11.85 -0.74
CA LEU A 99 -11.34 11.19 -1.59
C LEU A 99 -11.62 9.78 -1.05
N ALA A 100 -12.87 9.33 -1.18
CA ALA A 100 -13.31 7.99 -0.85
C ALA A 100 -13.78 7.30 -2.14
N LEU A 101 -13.14 6.21 -2.51
CA LEU A 101 -13.54 5.34 -3.62
C LEU A 101 -14.33 4.14 -3.06
N PRO A 102 -15.61 3.97 -3.39
CA PRO A 102 -16.37 2.77 -3.00
C PRO A 102 -15.72 1.49 -3.53
N LEU A 103 -15.69 0.44 -2.71
CA LEU A 103 -15.17 -0.88 -3.08
C LEU A 103 -16.30 -1.76 -3.63
N GLU A 104 -17.03 -1.26 -4.63
CA GLU A 104 -18.18 -1.96 -5.22
C GLU A 104 -17.78 -2.81 -6.43
N GLU A 105 -16.85 -2.32 -7.24
CA GLU A 105 -16.33 -3.03 -8.40
C GLU A 105 -14.83 -3.31 -8.23
N ALA A 106 -14.49 -4.58 -7.98
CA ALA A 106 -13.11 -5.00 -7.84
C ALA A 106 -12.87 -6.42 -8.36
N SER A 107 -11.67 -6.65 -8.90
CA SER A 107 -11.20 -7.97 -9.34
C SER A 107 -9.82 -8.25 -8.77
N ALA A 108 -9.62 -9.45 -8.25
CA ALA A 108 -8.35 -9.87 -7.64
C ALA A 108 -7.73 -11.05 -8.39
N LYS A 109 -6.41 -11.08 -8.46
CA LYS A 109 -5.64 -12.18 -9.06
C LYS A 109 -4.49 -12.56 -8.15
N ILE A 110 -4.31 -13.87 -8.01
CA ILE A 110 -3.21 -14.46 -7.24
C ILE A 110 -2.50 -15.47 -8.11
N ARG A 111 -1.17 -15.40 -8.13
CA ARG A 111 -0.32 -16.47 -8.66
C ARG A 111 0.67 -16.89 -7.58
N THR A 112 0.69 -18.19 -7.30
CA THR A 112 1.65 -18.83 -6.39
C THR A 112 2.14 -20.12 -7.04
N GLY A 113 3.22 -20.69 -6.49
CA GLY A 113 3.73 -22.00 -6.90
C GLY A 113 4.99 -21.95 -7.77
N PRO A 114 5.46 -23.13 -8.20
CA PRO A 114 6.70 -23.30 -8.96
C PRO A 114 6.55 -22.88 -10.43
N PRO A 115 7.63 -22.93 -11.23
CA PRO A 115 7.53 -22.93 -12.69
C PRO A 115 6.67 -24.09 -13.19
N LEU A 116 6.00 -23.87 -14.33
CA LEU A 116 5.28 -24.89 -15.09
C LEU A 116 5.94 -24.95 -16.46
N ASP A 117 6.85 -25.92 -16.63
CA ASP A 117 7.56 -26.15 -17.89
C ASP A 117 6.79 -27.17 -18.76
N ASP A 118 7.11 -27.23 -20.04
CA ASP A 118 6.63 -28.31 -20.91
C ASP A 118 7.33 -29.64 -20.54
N GLU A 119 6.65 -30.78 -20.71
CA GLU A 119 7.17 -32.10 -20.30
C GLU A 119 8.58 -32.41 -20.85
N ALA A 120 8.86 -32.00 -22.09
CA ALA A 120 10.16 -32.21 -22.73
C ALA A 120 11.29 -31.41 -22.06
N ASP A 121 11.00 -30.27 -21.44
CA ASP A 121 11.99 -29.39 -20.84
C ASP A 121 12.51 -29.93 -19.51
N TYR A 122 11.77 -30.79 -18.81
CA TYR A 122 12.20 -31.37 -17.53
C TYR A 122 13.47 -32.23 -17.63
N ALA A 123 13.77 -32.75 -18.83
CA ALA A 123 15.01 -33.49 -19.09
C ALA A 123 16.23 -32.57 -19.31
N LEU A 124 16.02 -31.27 -19.52
CA LEU A 124 17.12 -30.32 -19.74
C LEU A 124 17.87 -30.06 -18.42
N PRO A 125 19.20 -30.00 -18.44
CA PRO A 125 20.03 -29.71 -17.26
C PRO A 125 20.04 -28.21 -16.94
N ILE A 126 18.87 -27.58 -16.87
CA ILE A 126 18.67 -26.16 -16.59
C ILE A 126 18.02 -26.03 -15.21
N TRP A 127 18.56 -25.15 -14.38
CA TRP A 127 17.96 -24.85 -13.08
C TRP A 127 16.62 -24.11 -13.25
N ALA A 128 15.63 -24.52 -12.48
CA ALA A 128 14.32 -23.87 -12.41
C ALA A 128 13.87 -23.80 -10.96
N GLY A 129 13.19 -22.72 -10.60
CA GLY A 129 12.74 -22.48 -9.23
C GLY A 129 12.04 -21.16 -9.05
N VAL A 130 11.86 -20.79 -7.78
CA VAL A 130 11.29 -19.51 -7.37
C VAL A 130 12.32 -18.75 -6.55
N LEU A 131 12.50 -17.46 -6.85
CA LEU A 131 13.22 -16.53 -5.99
C LEU A 131 12.17 -15.72 -5.20
N PRO A 132 11.93 -16.03 -3.92
CA PRO A 132 10.98 -15.28 -3.12
C PRO A 132 11.42 -13.82 -2.96
N LEU A 133 10.45 -12.90 -3.05
CA LEU A 133 10.66 -11.48 -2.81
C LEU A 133 9.88 -11.07 -1.56
N GLN A 134 10.56 -10.39 -0.66
CA GLN A 134 9.99 -9.96 0.62
C GLN A 134 10.29 -8.48 0.85
N GLN A 135 9.29 -7.75 1.36
CA GLN A 135 9.48 -6.41 1.88
C GLN A 135 9.73 -6.49 3.38
N MET A 136 10.79 -5.85 3.85
CA MET A 136 11.14 -5.80 5.26
C MET A 136 11.29 -4.35 5.72
N VAL A 137 10.85 -4.05 6.94
CA VAL A 137 11.16 -2.76 7.59
C VAL A 137 12.56 -2.88 8.18
N GLY A 138 13.45 -1.98 7.76
CA GLY A 138 14.81 -1.89 8.30
C GLY A 138 14.85 -1.23 9.68
N ALA A 139 16.06 -1.11 10.24
CA ALA A 139 16.29 -0.40 11.49
C ALA A 139 15.83 1.06 11.39
N ALA A 140 15.27 1.60 12.49
CA ALA A 140 14.88 3.00 12.55
C ALA A 140 16.12 3.91 12.50
N ILE A 141 16.07 4.90 11.61
CA ILE A 141 17.10 5.94 11.50
C ILE A 141 16.50 7.22 12.09
N ALA A 142 17.13 7.74 13.14
CA ALA A 142 16.66 8.95 13.80
C ALA A 142 16.91 10.21 12.94
N ASP A 143 16.02 11.20 13.06
CA ASP A 143 16.25 12.55 12.53
C ASP A 143 17.52 13.13 13.20
N PRO A 144 18.50 13.66 12.45
CA PRO A 144 19.68 14.32 13.01
C PRO A 144 19.38 15.48 13.97
N ARG A 145 18.17 16.04 13.92
CA ARG A 145 17.69 17.10 14.82
C ARG A 145 16.91 16.59 16.03
N LEU A 146 16.73 15.27 16.16
CA LEU A 146 16.05 14.66 17.29
C LEU A 146 16.86 14.87 18.56
N GLY A 147 16.21 15.31 19.65
CA GLY A 147 16.87 15.42 20.95
C GLY A 147 17.39 14.04 21.40
N PRO A 148 18.58 13.97 22.02
CA PRO A 148 19.23 12.70 22.35
C PRO A 148 18.41 11.81 23.31
N GLU A 149 17.57 12.43 24.13
CA GLU A 149 16.71 11.76 25.12
C GLU A 149 15.37 11.24 24.54
N VAL A 150 15.07 11.52 23.27
CA VAL A 150 13.78 11.15 22.67
C VAL A 150 13.86 9.70 22.18
N ALA A 151 13.25 8.80 22.93
CA ALA A 151 13.18 7.38 22.59
C ALA A 151 12.28 7.10 21.38
N ILE A 152 12.52 5.95 20.74
CA ILE A 152 11.63 5.41 19.69
C ILE A 152 10.25 5.13 20.31
N PRO A 153 9.15 5.67 19.75
CA PRO A 153 7.81 5.47 20.30
C PRO A 153 7.32 4.01 20.21
N ASN A 154 6.35 3.65 21.05
CA ASN A 154 5.81 2.30 21.12
C ASN A 154 5.22 1.82 19.79
N SER A 155 4.52 2.69 19.03
CA SER A 155 4.00 2.33 17.71
C SER A 155 5.08 1.84 16.75
N VAL A 156 6.26 2.49 16.79
CA VAL A 156 7.41 2.15 15.96
C VAL A 156 8.08 0.88 16.47
N GLN A 157 8.28 0.74 17.79
CA GLN A 157 8.83 -0.49 18.37
C GLN A 157 7.98 -1.72 18.04
N LYS A 158 6.64 -1.61 18.15
CA LYS A 158 5.70 -2.67 17.75
C LYS A 158 5.84 -3.06 16.28
N LEU A 159 6.03 -2.07 15.39
CA LEU A 159 6.22 -2.34 13.96
C LEU A 159 7.55 -3.04 13.69
N LEU A 160 8.64 -2.60 14.34
CA LEU A 160 9.95 -3.23 14.21
C LEU A 160 9.96 -4.68 14.71
N ALA A 161 9.23 -4.96 15.81
CA ALA A 161 9.12 -6.29 16.38
C ALA A 161 8.36 -7.29 15.48
N LYS A 162 7.56 -6.84 14.50
CA LYS A 162 6.84 -7.72 13.58
C LYS A 162 7.74 -8.34 12.50
N ASN A 163 8.98 -7.89 12.36
CA ASN A 163 9.94 -8.41 11.38
C ASN A 163 10.98 -9.36 11.98
N CYS A 164 10.85 -9.69 13.26
CA CYS A 164 11.60 -10.76 13.93
C CYS A 164 10.71 -12.00 14.04
#